data_AF-A0A350Q7D7-F1
#
_entry.id   AF-A0A350Q7D7-F1
#
_cell.length_a   1.000
_cell.length_b   1.000
_cell.length_c   1.000
_cell.angle_alpha   90.00
_cell.angle_beta   90.00
_cell.angle_gamma   90.00
#
_symmetry.space_group_name_H-M   'P 1'
#
loop_
_entity.id
_entity.type
_entity.pdbx_description
1 polymer ?
#
loop_
_entity_poly.entity_id
_entity_poly.type
_entity_poly.pdbx_seq_one_letter_code
_entity_poly.pdbx_strand_id
1 'polypeptide(L)'
;SALPASVSAQYFGRNKVQYETFDFKILNTPHYDIHFYPEEGEAVEDAARMAERWYERFARIFQHEFERPKPIILYADHPDFQQTNTLSGNLSEGLGGVTESLKNRVIMPLTGSYADTDHVLGHELVHAFQYNLAEAWAGAGIRGLSLLPLWVIEGIAEYFSVGQEDALTAMWLRDGIRRGA
;
A
#
# COMPACT_ATOMS: atom_id res chain seq x y z
N SER A 1 52.10 12.09 -24.93
CA SER A 1 51.26 12.28 -23.73
C SER A 1 50.04 11.38 -23.83
N ALA A 2 49.93 10.38 -22.98
CA ALA A 2 48.75 9.52 -22.87
C ALA A 2 48.10 9.78 -21.50
N LEU A 3 46.81 10.10 -21.50
CA LEU A 3 46.04 10.37 -20.28
C LEU A 3 45.71 9.03 -19.59
N PRO A 4 45.75 8.95 -18.25
CA PRO A 4 45.37 7.74 -17.54
C PRO A 4 43.86 7.55 -17.63
N ALA A 5 43.42 6.33 -17.94
CA ALA A 5 42.02 5.94 -17.84
C ALA A 5 41.60 5.95 -16.37
N SER A 6 40.47 6.59 -16.07
CA SER A 6 39.81 6.51 -14.78
C SER A 6 39.35 5.07 -14.53
N VAL A 7 40.02 4.41 -13.58
CA VAL A 7 39.61 3.11 -13.04
C VAL A 7 38.33 3.33 -12.23
N SER A 8 37.21 2.82 -12.72
CA SER A 8 35.98 2.70 -11.94
C SER A 8 36.15 1.57 -10.92
N ALA A 9 36.43 1.94 -9.67
CA ALA A 9 36.47 0.99 -8.57
C ALA A 9 35.05 0.45 -8.29
N GLN A 10 34.95 -0.88 -8.38
CA GLN A 10 33.92 -1.77 -7.86
C GLN A 10 33.00 -1.16 -6.78
N TYR A 11 31.68 -1.16 -7.04
CA TYR A 11 30.72 -1.51 -6.00
C TYR A 11 30.26 -2.93 -6.24
N PHE A 12 30.63 -3.77 -5.29
CA PHE A 12 30.46 -5.22 -5.28
C PHE A 12 28.99 -5.61 -5.40
N GLY A 13 28.73 -6.55 -6.30
CA GLY A 13 27.54 -7.39 -6.25
C GLY A 13 27.51 -8.10 -4.90
N ARG A 14 26.62 -7.66 -4.01
CA ARG A 14 26.02 -8.59 -3.07
C ARG A 14 25.03 -9.41 -3.88
N ASN A 15 25.23 -10.72 -3.93
CA ASN A 15 24.16 -11.64 -4.27
C ASN A 15 22.96 -11.24 -3.41
N LYS A 16 21.89 -10.73 -4.03
CA LYS A 16 20.60 -10.56 -3.37
C LYS A 16 20.17 -11.98 -2.99
N VAL A 17 20.36 -12.34 -1.72
CA VAL A 17 19.89 -13.62 -1.20
C VAL A 17 18.37 -13.52 -1.13
N GLN A 18 17.71 -14.13 -2.11
CA GLN A 18 16.29 -14.42 -2.03
C GLN A 18 16.16 -15.61 -1.07
N TYR A 19 15.84 -15.30 0.19
CA TYR A 19 15.71 -16.30 1.25
C TYR A 19 14.53 -17.26 0.99
N GLU A 20 13.47 -16.82 0.30
CA GLU A 20 12.24 -17.62 0.16
C GLU A 20 11.60 -17.56 -1.24
N THR A 21 10.99 -18.68 -1.66
CA THR A 21 10.11 -18.76 -2.83
C THR A 21 8.68 -18.70 -2.32
N PHE A 22 7.97 -17.63 -2.65
CA PHE A 22 6.62 -17.41 -2.13
C PHE A 22 5.58 -18.21 -2.92
N ASP A 23 4.97 -19.23 -2.28
CA ASP A 23 3.87 -20.02 -2.84
C ASP A 23 2.53 -19.47 -2.34
N PHE A 24 2.08 -18.39 -2.96
CA PHE A 24 0.84 -17.72 -2.58
C PHE A 24 -0.39 -18.58 -2.89
N LYS A 25 -1.27 -18.72 -1.90
CA LYS A 25 -2.66 -19.11 -2.11
C LYS A 25 -3.54 -17.89 -2.34
N ILE A 26 -4.71 -18.10 -2.95
CA ILE A 26 -5.67 -17.04 -3.22
C ILE A 26 -6.96 -17.34 -2.46
N LEU A 27 -7.41 -16.39 -1.65
CA LEU A 27 -8.74 -16.33 -1.05
C LEU A 27 -9.56 -15.31 -1.84
N ASN A 28 -10.61 -15.76 -2.51
CA ASN A 28 -11.51 -14.88 -3.26
C ASN A 28 -12.63 -14.36 -2.35
N THR A 29 -12.91 -13.08 -2.49
CA THR A 29 -14.02 -12.36 -1.86
C THR A 29 -14.81 -11.62 -2.96
N PRO A 30 -15.99 -11.05 -2.66
CA PRO A 30 -16.72 -10.26 -3.66
C PRO A 30 -15.89 -9.14 -4.30
N HIS A 31 -15.02 -8.46 -3.53
CA HIS A 31 -14.31 -7.26 -4.00
C HIS A 31 -12.79 -7.42 -4.05
N TYR A 32 -12.24 -8.53 -3.58
CA TYR A 32 -10.80 -8.76 -3.52
C TYR A 32 -10.35 -10.18 -3.85
N ASP A 33 -9.19 -10.26 -4.50
CA ASP A 33 -8.40 -11.49 -4.63
C ASP A 33 -7.21 -11.40 -3.66
N ILE A 34 -7.30 -12.11 -2.53
CA ILE A 34 -6.32 -12.00 -1.45
C ILE A 34 -5.26 -13.09 -1.60
N HIS A 35 -4.04 -12.68 -1.93
CA HIS A 35 -2.86 -13.52 -2.02
C HIS A 35 -2.19 -13.62 -0.65
N PHE A 36 -1.97 -14.84 -0.14
CA PHE A 36 -1.45 -15.06 1.22
C PHE A 36 -0.61 -16.34 1.34
N TYR A 37 0.13 -16.47 2.45
CA TYR A 37 0.89 -17.68 2.81
C TYR A 37 0.00 -18.73 3.49
N PRO A 38 0.11 -20.03 3.13
CA PRO A 38 -0.75 -21.09 3.68
C PRO A 38 -0.80 -21.22 5.20
N GLU A 39 0.24 -20.75 5.89
CA GLU A 39 0.44 -20.87 7.34
C GLU A 39 -0.43 -19.89 8.14
N GLU A 40 -0.97 -18.84 7.50
CA GLU A 40 -1.68 -17.72 8.11
C GLU A 40 -3.21 -17.76 7.93
N GLY A 41 -3.80 -18.95 7.77
CA GLY A 41 -5.20 -19.11 7.33
C GLY A 41 -6.24 -18.31 8.13
N GLU A 42 -6.16 -18.32 9.47
CA GLU A 42 -7.14 -17.60 10.32
C GLU A 42 -6.98 -16.08 10.24
N ALA A 43 -5.75 -15.58 10.33
CA ALA A 43 -5.46 -14.14 10.25
C ALA A 43 -5.85 -13.56 8.88
N VAL A 44 -5.69 -14.35 7.81
CA VAL A 44 -6.09 -13.96 6.45
C VAL A 44 -7.60 -13.91 6.30
N GLU A 45 -8.34 -14.85 6.88
CA GLU A 45 -9.81 -14.78 6.89
C GLU A 45 -10.31 -13.55 7.65
N ASP A 46 -9.66 -13.18 8.76
CA ASP A 46 -9.96 -11.95 9.47
C ASP A 46 -9.66 -10.70 8.65
N ALA A 47 -8.49 -10.63 8.00
CA ALA A 47 -8.14 -9.55 7.09
C ALA A 47 -9.11 -9.45 5.91
N ALA A 48 -9.60 -10.58 5.38
CA ALA A 48 -10.62 -10.60 4.34
C ALA A 48 -11.94 -9.99 4.80
N ARG A 49 -12.39 -10.34 6.02
CA ARG A 49 -13.57 -9.72 6.63
C ARG A 49 -13.38 -8.22 6.87
N MET A 50 -12.18 -7.80 7.28
CA MET A 50 -11.83 -6.38 7.44
C MET A 50 -11.90 -5.63 6.10
N ALA A 51 -11.29 -6.20 5.04
CA ALA A 51 -11.26 -5.61 3.71
C ALA A 51 -12.68 -5.36 3.16
N GLU A 52 -13.57 -6.35 3.29
CA GLU A 52 -14.97 -6.22 2.84
C GLU A 52 -15.74 -5.15 3.62
N ARG A 53 -15.53 -5.03 4.95
CA ARG A 53 -16.13 -3.93 5.73
C ARG A 53 -15.63 -2.55 5.28
N TRP A 54 -14.33 -2.44 5.00
CA TRP A 54 -13.75 -1.21 4.47
C TRP A 54 -14.29 -0.87 3.09
N TYR A 55 -14.41 -1.87 2.20
CA TYR A 55 -15.02 -1.70 0.89
C TYR A 55 -16.42 -1.09 1.01
N GLU A 56 -17.31 -1.69 1.80
CA GLU A 56 -18.68 -1.20 1.94
C GLU A 56 -18.71 0.27 2.41
N ARG A 57 -17.82 0.63 3.34
CA ARG A 57 -17.71 2.00 3.85
C ARG A 57 -17.23 2.96 2.76
N PHE A 58 -16.16 2.62 2.05
CA PHE A 58 -15.55 3.48 1.05
C PHE A 58 -16.37 3.58 -0.22
N ALA A 59 -17.03 2.51 -0.65
CA ALA A 59 -17.96 2.55 -1.78
C ALA A 59 -19.08 3.59 -1.53
N ARG A 60 -19.59 3.67 -0.30
CA ARG A 60 -20.56 4.70 0.10
C ARG A 60 -19.95 6.10 0.20
N ILE A 61 -18.75 6.25 0.74
CA ILE A 61 -18.11 7.57 0.90
C ILE A 61 -17.73 8.17 -0.46
N PHE A 62 -17.08 7.39 -1.32
CA PHE A 62 -16.61 7.84 -2.63
C PHE A 62 -17.69 7.76 -3.71
N GLN A 63 -18.84 7.14 -3.42
CA GLN A 63 -19.91 6.89 -4.40
C GLN A 63 -19.36 6.20 -5.66
N HIS A 64 -18.49 5.22 -5.44
CA HIS A 64 -17.71 4.56 -6.48
C HIS A 64 -17.58 3.07 -6.13
N GLU A 65 -17.71 2.20 -7.12
CA GLU A 65 -17.59 0.75 -6.95
C GLU A 65 -16.45 0.23 -7.82
N PHE A 66 -15.73 -0.78 -7.31
CA PHE A 66 -14.73 -1.46 -8.12
C PHE A 66 -15.39 -2.27 -9.24
N GLU A 67 -14.86 -2.16 -10.45
CA GLU A 67 -15.39 -2.85 -11.63
C GLU A 67 -15.05 -4.34 -11.64
N ARG A 68 -14.04 -4.73 -10.85
CA ARG A 68 -13.54 -6.11 -10.69
C ARG A 68 -12.84 -6.24 -9.33
N PRO A 69 -12.74 -7.46 -8.79
CA PRO A 69 -11.96 -7.70 -7.58
C PRO A 69 -10.55 -7.13 -7.69
N LYS A 70 -10.09 -6.47 -6.63
CA LYS A 70 -8.74 -5.89 -6.56
C LYS A 70 -7.80 -6.86 -5.83
N PRO A 71 -6.57 -7.06 -6.31
CA PRO A 71 -5.61 -7.89 -5.61
C PRO A 71 -5.13 -7.24 -4.30
N ILE A 72 -5.15 -8.02 -3.22
CA ILE A 72 -4.46 -7.72 -1.96
C ILE A 72 -3.38 -8.77 -1.78
N ILE A 73 -2.13 -8.36 -1.56
CA ILE A 73 -1.02 -9.25 -1.26
C ILE A 73 -0.68 -9.08 0.22
N LEU A 74 -0.99 -10.11 1.01
CA LEU A 74 -0.73 -10.15 2.44
C LEU A 74 0.55 -10.94 2.72
N TYR A 75 1.52 -10.26 3.33
CA TYR A 75 2.74 -10.89 3.83
C TYR A 75 2.55 -11.39 5.27
N ALA A 76 3.21 -12.47 5.66
CA ALA A 76 3.08 -13.01 7.01
C ALA A 76 3.61 -12.01 8.06
N ASP A 77 4.72 -11.34 7.75
CA ASP A 77 5.30 -10.34 8.62
C ASP A 77 6.05 -9.22 7.89
N HIS A 78 6.53 -8.26 8.67
CA HIS A 78 7.26 -7.09 8.17
C HIS A 78 8.62 -7.44 7.53
N PRO A 79 9.45 -8.34 8.08
CA PRO A 79 10.63 -8.87 7.40
C PRO A 79 10.39 -9.37 5.96
N ASP A 80 9.39 -10.22 5.75
CA ASP A 80 9.07 -10.77 4.42
C ASP A 80 8.65 -9.68 3.44
N PHE A 81 7.85 -8.73 3.93
CA PHE A 81 7.45 -7.55 3.18
C PHE A 81 8.65 -6.68 2.78
N GLN A 82 9.55 -6.37 3.72
CA GLN A 82 10.76 -5.59 3.43
C GLN A 82 11.67 -6.28 2.41
N GLN A 83 11.79 -7.61 2.49
CA GLN A 83 12.54 -8.37 1.50
C GLN A 83 11.94 -8.20 0.10
N THR A 84 10.64 -8.33 -0.06
CA THR A 84 9.99 -8.17 -1.38
C THR A 84 10.09 -6.74 -1.90
N ASN A 85 9.93 -5.75 -1.03
CA ASN A 85 10.02 -4.34 -1.40
C ASN A 85 11.43 -3.96 -1.88
N THR A 86 12.46 -4.44 -1.20
CA THR A 86 13.86 -4.24 -1.61
C THR A 86 14.21 -4.99 -2.91
N LEU A 87 13.49 -6.07 -3.23
CA LEU A 87 13.61 -6.78 -4.51
C LEU A 87 12.86 -6.06 -5.65
N SER A 88 11.72 -5.43 -5.37
CA SER A 88 10.80 -4.88 -6.39
C SER A 88 11.09 -3.44 -6.83
N GLY A 89 11.85 -2.68 -6.04
CA GLY A 89 12.31 -1.32 -6.36
C GLY A 89 11.24 -0.24 -6.15
N ASN A 90 11.63 0.85 -5.47
CA ASN A 90 10.91 2.11 -5.23
C ASN A 90 9.39 1.97 -4.97
N LEU A 91 9.06 1.31 -3.87
CA LEU A 91 7.76 1.43 -3.24
C LEU A 91 7.77 2.70 -2.36
N SER A 92 6.82 3.61 -2.58
CA SER A 92 6.65 4.80 -1.75
C SER A 92 6.15 4.37 -0.37
N GLU A 93 6.80 4.86 0.68
CA GLU A 93 6.85 4.24 2.01
C GLU A 93 5.89 4.93 3.00
N GLY A 94 5.15 4.12 3.76
CA GLY A 94 4.39 4.52 4.94
C GLY A 94 4.33 3.39 5.98
N LEU A 95 5.46 3.07 6.62
CA LEU A 95 5.68 2.33 7.90
C LEU A 95 4.83 1.07 8.28
N GLY A 96 3.88 0.60 7.47
CA GLY A 96 2.95 -0.48 7.84
C GLY A 96 2.35 -1.22 6.66
N GLY A 97 2.23 -0.58 5.49
CA GLY A 97 1.79 -1.16 4.22
C GLY A 97 2.35 -0.35 3.05
N VAL A 98 2.17 -0.84 1.83
CA VAL A 98 2.38 -0.06 0.61
C VAL A 98 1.31 -0.40 -0.42
N THR A 99 0.48 0.58 -0.77
CA THR A 99 -0.27 0.53 -2.02
C THR A 99 0.69 0.81 -3.17
N GLU A 100 0.92 -0.20 -4.01
CA GLU A 100 1.57 0.04 -5.30
C GLU A 100 0.51 0.54 -6.28
N SER A 101 0.19 1.82 -6.12
CA SER A 101 -0.99 2.40 -6.75
C SER A 101 -0.91 2.47 -8.28
N LEU A 102 0.30 2.43 -8.84
CA LEU A 102 0.54 2.26 -10.28
C LEU A 102 0.18 0.86 -10.80
N LYS A 103 0.05 -0.14 -9.93
CA LYS A 103 -0.23 -1.54 -10.29
C LYS A 103 -1.58 -2.06 -9.79
N ASN A 104 -2.49 -1.18 -9.37
CA ASN A 104 -3.85 -1.54 -8.96
C ASN A 104 -3.92 -2.66 -7.91
N ARG A 105 -3.00 -2.64 -6.93
CA ARG A 105 -2.90 -3.66 -5.89
C ARG A 105 -2.54 -3.06 -4.55
N VAL A 106 -3.11 -3.64 -3.49
CA VAL A 106 -2.72 -3.37 -2.10
C VAL A 106 -1.67 -4.41 -1.69
N ILE A 107 -0.58 -3.97 -1.06
CA ILE A 107 0.47 -4.85 -0.57
C ILE A 107 0.75 -4.47 0.87
N MET A 108 0.63 -5.41 1.80
CA MET A 108 0.92 -5.13 3.20
C MET A 108 1.29 -6.40 3.97
N PRO A 109 2.12 -6.31 5.00
CA PRO A 109 2.26 -7.37 5.99
C PRO A 109 1.03 -7.41 6.91
N LEU A 110 0.73 -8.60 7.43
CA LEU A 110 0.02 -8.73 8.69
C LEU A 110 0.89 -8.11 9.79
N THR A 111 0.26 -7.30 10.63
CA THR A 111 0.95 -6.62 11.73
C THR A 111 0.87 -7.44 13.01
N GLY A 112 1.58 -7.00 14.06
CA GLY A 112 1.53 -7.67 15.37
C GLY A 112 0.19 -7.55 16.10
N SER A 113 -0.78 -6.78 15.60
CA SER A 113 -2.11 -6.66 16.21
C SER A 113 -3.22 -6.52 15.16
N TYR A 114 -4.42 -7.00 15.47
CA TYR A 114 -5.57 -6.84 14.56
C TYR A 114 -5.97 -5.37 14.34
N ALA A 115 -5.74 -4.50 15.33
CA ALA A 115 -6.06 -3.08 15.22
C ALA A 115 -5.14 -2.38 14.23
N ASP A 116 -3.83 -2.65 14.30
CA ASP A 116 -2.85 -2.07 13.38
C ASP A 116 -3.06 -2.62 11.96
N THR A 117 -3.37 -3.92 11.82
CA THR A 117 -3.71 -4.52 10.52
C THR A 117 -4.97 -3.87 9.93
N ASP A 118 -6.03 -3.67 10.72
CA ASP A 118 -7.28 -3.04 10.27
C ASP A 118 -7.06 -1.58 9.85
N HIS A 119 -6.25 -0.83 10.60
CA HIS A 119 -5.89 0.56 10.30
C HIS A 119 -5.10 0.67 9.00
N VAL A 120 -4.00 -0.08 8.86
CA VAL A 120 -3.17 -0.09 7.64
C VAL A 120 -4.02 -0.53 6.45
N LEU A 121 -4.82 -1.58 6.58
CA LEU A 121 -5.69 -2.04 5.52
C LEU A 121 -6.68 -0.96 5.08
N GLY A 122 -7.30 -0.26 6.03
CA GLY A 122 -8.15 0.90 5.75
C GLY A 122 -7.40 1.99 4.99
N HIS A 123 -6.18 2.32 5.40
CA HIS A 123 -5.34 3.34 4.76
C HIS A 123 -5.03 2.99 3.30
N GLU A 124 -4.53 1.78 3.06
CA GLU A 124 -4.19 1.31 1.72
C GLU A 124 -5.43 1.20 0.81
N LEU A 125 -6.59 0.83 1.37
CA LEU A 125 -7.82 0.78 0.60
C LEU A 125 -8.29 2.17 0.16
N VAL A 126 -8.06 3.24 0.93
CA VAL A 126 -8.33 4.60 0.44
C VAL A 126 -7.51 4.91 -0.80
N HIS A 127 -6.23 4.54 -0.82
CA HIS A 127 -5.41 4.70 -2.03
C HIS A 127 -5.96 3.88 -3.20
N ALA A 128 -6.40 2.64 -2.97
CA ALA A 128 -7.03 1.84 -4.00
C ALA A 128 -8.27 2.53 -4.61
N PHE A 129 -9.11 3.18 -3.79
CA PHE A 129 -10.25 3.97 -4.26
C PHE A 129 -9.84 5.24 -5.00
N GLN A 130 -8.86 6.00 -4.48
CA GLN A 130 -8.34 7.21 -5.14
C GLN A 130 -7.84 6.91 -6.56
N TYR A 131 -7.09 5.81 -6.72
CA TYR A 131 -6.56 5.41 -8.02
C TYR A 131 -7.65 4.86 -8.94
N ASN A 132 -8.56 4.02 -8.43
CA ASN A 132 -9.61 3.47 -9.27
C ASN A 132 -10.58 4.57 -9.78
N LEU A 133 -10.89 5.57 -8.96
CA LEU A 133 -11.66 6.74 -9.39
C LEU A 133 -10.92 7.55 -10.47
N ALA A 134 -9.60 7.74 -10.29
CA ALA A 134 -8.76 8.42 -11.26
C ALA A 134 -8.67 7.67 -12.60
N GLU A 135 -8.66 6.33 -12.58
CA GLU A 135 -8.72 5.48 -13.78
C GLU A 135 -10.08 5.60 -14.49
N ALA A 136 -11.17 5.62 -13.72
CA ALA A 136 -12.53 5.75 -14.26
C ALA A 136 -12.73 7.05 -15.07
N TRP A 137 -11.97 8.10 -14.75
CA TRP A 137 -11.98 9.38 -15.49
C TRP A 137 -10.96 9.42 -16.65
N ALA A 138 -10.44 8.25 -17.05
CA ALA A 138 -9.40 8.07 -18.05
C ALA A 138 -8.13 8.88 -17.76
N GLY A 139 -7.24 9.04 -18.74
CA GLY A 139 -5.92 9.67 -18.55
C GLY A 139 -5.93 11.09 -17.94
N ALA A 140 -7.08 11.78 -17.90
CA ALA A 140 -7.24 13.05 -17.20
C ALA A 140 -7.27 12.88 -15.67
N GLY A 141 -7.92 11.82 -15.15
CA GLY A 141 -8.00 11.55 -13.72
C GLY A 141 -6.65 11.19 -13.12
N ILE A 142 -5.89 10.29 -13.75
CA ILE A 142 -4.53 9.92 -13.31
C ILE A 142 -3.59 11.12 -13.31
N ARG A 143 -3.67 11.98 -14.34
CA ARG A 143 -2.92 13.25 -14.36
C ARG A 143 -3.36 14.16 -13.22
N GLY A 144 -4.65 14.32 -12.99
CA GLY A 144 -5.19 15.11 -11.88
C GLY A 144 -4.68 14.62 -10.52
N LEU A 145 -4.73 13.31 -10.27
CA LEU A 145 -4.23 12.70 -9.04
C LEU A 145 -2.72 12.94 -8.87
N SER A 146 -1.92 12.79 -9.93
CA SER A 146 -0.46 13.04 -9.89
C SER A 146 -0.07 14.50 -9.65
N LEU A 147 -0.99 15.45 -9.88
CA LEU A 147 -0.78 16.87 -9.64
C LEU A 147 -1.17 17.29 -8.21
N LEU A 148 -1.86 16.43 -7.46
CA LEU A 148 -2.18 16.70 -6.07
C LEU A 148 -0.90 16.64 -5.21
N PRO A 149 -0.71 17.56 -4.26
CA PRO A 149 0.37 17.44 -3.28
C PRO A 149 0.27 16.13 -2.51
N LEU A 150 1.39 15.45 -2.28
CA LEU A 150 1.43 14.15 -1.57
C LEU A 150 0.70 14.20 -0.22
N TRP A 151 0.88 15.29 0.54
CA TRP A 151 0.23 15.44 1.85
C TRP A 151 -1.31 15.38 1.77
N VAL A 152 -1.91 15.74 0.62
CA VAL A 152 -3.35 15.63 0.42
C VAL A 152 -3.75 14.17 0.24
N ILE A 153 -3.00 13.43 -0.58
CA ILE A 153 -3.27 12.02 -0.90
C ILE A 153 -3.17 11.18 0.38
N GLU A 154 -2.06 11.31 1.09
CA GLU A 154 -1.77 10.63 2.37
C GLU A 154 -2.72 11.10 3.48
N GLY A 155 -2.98 12.41 3.56
CA GLY A 155 -3.87 12.97 4.58
C GLY A 155 -5.32 12.48 4.45
N ILE A 156 -5.80 12.29 3.21
CA ILE A 156 -7.11 11.69 2.96
C ILE A 156 -7.12 10.20 3.34
N ALA A 157 -6.06 9.46 3.00
CA ALA A 157 -5.93 8.06 3.38
C ALA A 157 -5.99 7.90 4.90
N GLU A 158 -5.22 8.71 5.61
CA GLU A 158 -5.17 8.62 7.06
C GLU A 158 -6.42 9.14 7.77
N TYR A 159 -7.03 10.20 7.25
CA TYR A 159 -8.31 10.69 7.78
C TYR A 159 -9.42 9.63 7.73
N PHE A 160 -9.46 8.84 6.65
CA PHE A 160 -10.53 7.85 6.46
C PHE A 160 -10.24 6.50 7.12
N SER A 161 -8.98 6.12 7.32
CA SER A 161 -8.56 4.85 7.93
C SER A 161 -8.67 4.82 9.46
N VAL A 162 -8.51 5.95 10.14
CA VAL A 162 -8.54 6.03 11.61
C VAL A 162 -9.96 6.13 12.17
N GLY A 163 -10.94 6.55 11.36
CA GLY A 163 -12.29 6.86 11.84
C GLY A 163 -12.38 8.20 12.56
N GLN A 164 -13.59 8.59 12.98
CA GLN A 164 -13.92 9.93 13.50
C GLN A 164 -13.28 10.30 14.86
N GLU A 165 -12.55 9.40 15.53
CA GLU A 165 -12.26 9.54 16.97
C GLU A 165 -10.80 9.75 17.39
N ASP A 166 -9.79 9.85 16.51
CA ASP A 166 -8.40 10.03 16.97
C ASP A 166 -7.79 11.42 16.74
N ALA A 167 -7.13 11.92 17.79
CA ALA A 167 -6.47 13.23 17.86
C ALA A 167 -5.22 13.33 16.97
N LEU A 168 -4.69 12.21 16.48
CA LEU A 168 -3.54 12.14 15.57
C LEU A 168 -3.79 12.78 14.21
N THR A 169 -5.05 12.81 13.73
CA THR A 169 -5.47 13.53 12.52
C THR A 169 -5.13 15.02 12.58
N ALA A 170 -5.20 15.63 13.77
CA ALA A 170 -4.85 17.04 13.95
C ALA A 170 -3.33 17.29 13.89
N MET A 171 -2.49 16.26 14.14
CA MET A 171 -1.03 16.40 14.14
C MET A 171 -0.46 16.41 12.72
N TRP A 172 -0.94 15.53 11.84
CA TRP A 172 -0.50 15.48 10.43
C TRP A 172 -0.97 16.68 9.62
N LEU A 173 -2.20 17.17 9.86
CA LEU A 173 -2.69 18.44 9.33
C LEU A 173 -1.78 19.62 9.73
N ARG A 174 -1.14 19.53 10.90
CA ARG A 174 -0.29 20.60 11.48
C ARG A 174 1.18 20.50 11.06
N ASP A 175 1.71 19.30 10.80
CA ASP A 175 3.11 19.13 10.33
C ASP A 175 3.26 19.48 8.84
N GLY A 176 2.23 19.23 8.01
CA GLY A 176 2.20 19.65 6.61
C GLY A 176 2.29 21.17 6.42
N ILE A 177 1.75 21.95 7.37
CA ILE A 177 1.83 23.42 7.38
C ILE A 177 3.23 23.91 7.79
N ARG A 178 3.99 23.12 8.57
CA ARG A 178 5.31 23.52 9.10
C ARG A 178 6.49 23.23 8.17
N ARG A 179 6.37 22.29 7.24
CA ARG A 179 7.46 21.97 6.28
C ARG A 179 7.39 22.76 4.96
N GLY A 180 6.48 23.73 4.86
CA GLY A 180 6.26 24.57 3.68
C GLY A 180 6.43 26.07 3.89
N ALA A 181 7.16 26.50 4.92
CA ALA A 181 7.54 27.90 5.14
C ALA A 181 9.06 28.08 5.09
#